data_AF-A0AAV5GE07-F1
#
_entry.id   AF-A0AAV5GE07-F1
#
_cell.length_a   1.000
_cell.length_b   1.000
_cell.length_c   1.000
_cell.angle_alpha   90.00
_cell.angle_beta   90.00
_cell.angle_gamma   90.00
#
_symmetry.space_group_name_H-M   'P 1'
#
loop_
_entity.id
_entity.type
_entity.pdbx_description
1 polymer ?
#
loop_
_entity_poly.entity_id
_entity_poly.type
_entity_poly.pdbx_seq_one_letter_code
_entity_poly.pdbx_strand_id
1 'polypeptide(L)'
;MLVSPARTACRACRCARAAFSRQASTSAKPDAPAEPPSRPPPRPRTKVLSDLAPAAHRLAFRSLPYAAPPHLVAPHPSQHTFHAQPYFSLRCFPSIPRSSPSASSPPPPSRPASPLRAGSPTPTPFLAGRTALSPSHPTGFLSPSSSELQAALHRAAHARKPYTLDLSVFASKKRVHKSAVVRERCKRRVREAVRIVVVRGARGDEGEEGGIALEEGDVRGTGPRKWLVPGHHYIMSISLEVYRCPLPVLVEHVRTALKAVRKKAEEALLRSQLNDIEISPRALQDEPDAAQASRRGPR
;
A
#
# COMPACT_ATOMS: atom_id res chain seq x y z
N MET A 1 35.27 10.70 36.45
CA MET A 1 35.01 9.25 36.59
C MET A 1 33.62 9.09 37.18
N LEU A 2 32.62 8.73 36.36
CA LEU A 2 31.22 8.57 36.79
C LEU A 2 30.83 7.11 36.58
N VAL A 3 30.62 6.41 37.70
CA VAL A 3 30.29 4.99 37.77
C VAL A 3 28.80 4.81 37.49
N SER A 4 28.48 4.10 36.40
CA SER A 4 27.10 3.66 36.09
C SER A 4 26.79 2.32 36.76
N PRO A 5 25.66 2.18 37.47
CA PRO A 5 25.24 0.88 37.98
C PRO A 5 24.52 0.08 36.88
N ALA A 6 25.12 -1.05 36.53
CA ALA A 6 24.54 -2.05 35.64
C ALA A 6 23.28 -2.67 36.29
N ARG A 7 22.15 -2.60 35.57
CA ARG A 7 20.91 -3.29 35.94
C ARG A 7 20.93 -4.72 35.45
N THR A 8 20.95 -5.62 36.41
CA THR A 8 20.80 -7.06 36.31
C THR A 8 19.35 -7.47 36.02
N ALA A 9 19.21 -8.61 35.34
CA ALA A 9 18.11 -9.58 35.42
C ALA A 9 16.78 -9.33 34.66
N CYS A 10 16.56 -10.18 33.64
CA CYS A 10 15.29 -10.87 33.35
C CYS A 10 15.62 -12.16 32.58
N ARG A 11 15.91 -13.26 33.26
CA ARG A 11 15.00 -14.38 33.59
C ARG A 11 14.22 -14.97 32.38
N ALA A 12 14.67 -16.16 31.99
CA ALA A 12 13.88 -17.38 31.83
C ALA A 12 12.62 -17.33 30.94
N CYS A 13 12.72 -17.90 29.74
CA CYS A 13 11.60 -18.59 29.09
C CYS A 13 12.07 -20.01 28.73
N ARG A 14 11.74 -20.93 29.64
CA ARG A 14 11.95 -22.37 29.50
C ARG A 14 11.09 -22.93 28.37
N CYS A 15 11.71 -23.84 27.62
CA CYS A 15 11.09 -24.78 26.71
C CYS A 15 9.94 -25.55 27.38
N ALA A 16 8.70 -25.34 26.93
CA ALA A 16 7.60 -26.26 27.13
C ALA A 16 7.26 -26.86 25.76
N ARG A 17 7.91 -27.98 25.44
CA ARG A 17 7.79 -28.68 24.16
C ARG A 17 7.70 -30.19 24.41
N ALA A 18 6.59 -30.66 24.98
CA ALA A 18 6.20 -32.07 24.97
C ALA A 18 4.76 -32.21 25.45
N ALA A 19 4.10 -33.30 25.03
CA ALA A 19 2.75 -33.75 25.41
C ALA A 19 1.57 -33.23 24.56
N PHE A 20 1.51 -33.68 23.30
CA PHE A 20 0.23 -34.07 22.69
C PHE A 20 0.43 -35.41 21.98
N SER A 21 0.53 -36.46 22.79
CA SER A 21 0.56 -37.84 22.35
C SER A 21 -0.85 -38.41 22.44
N ARG A 22 -1.38 -38.81 21.28
CA ARG A 22 -2.20 -40.01 21.04
C ARG A 22 -3.24 -40.35 22.11
N GLN A 23 -4.50 -40.01 21.85
CA GLN A 23 -5.63 -40.90 22.15
C GLN A 23 -6.76 -40.67 21.14
N ALA A 24 -7.31 -41.78 20.64
CA ALA A 24 -8.68 -42.00 20.15
C ALA A 24 -8.72 -42.85 18.87
N SER A 25 -8.54 -44.16 19.04
CA SER A 25 -9.14 -45.17 18.17
C SER A 25 -10.42 -45.66 18.86
N THR A 26 -11.55 -45.02 18.55
CA THR A 26 -12.87 -45.54 18.89
C THR A 26 -13.57 -45.90 17.59
N SER A 27 -13.89 -47.19 17.46
CA SER A 27 -14.70 -47.76 16.38
C SER A 27 -16.09 -47.14 16.40
N ALA A 28 -16.38 -46.31 15.40
CA ALA A 28 -17.69 -45.70 15.22
C ALA A 28 -18.59 -46.62 14.40
N LYS A 29 -19.77 -46.86 14.97
CA LYS A 29 -20.94 -47.53 14.41
C LYS A 29 -21.39 -46.81 13.13
N PRO A 30 -21.89 -47.50 12.09
CA PRO A 30 -22.40 -46.84 10.88
C PRO A 30 -23.73 -46.13 11.22
N ASP A 31 -23.64 -44.84 11.53
CA ASP A 31 -24.80 -43.97 11.68
C ASP A 31 -25.43 -43.64 10.32
N ALA A 32 -26.75 -43.50 10.36
CA ALA A 32 -27.66 -43.19 9.27
C ALA A 32 -27.16 -42.03 8.36
N PRO A 33 -27.59 -41.98 7.08
CA PRO A 33 -27.18 -40.95 6.13
C PRO A 33 -27.44 -39.55 6.69
N ALA A 34 -26.36 -38.90 7.12
CA ALA A 34 -26.40 -37.57 7.69
C ALA A 34 -26.95 -36.58 6.66
N GLU A 35 -28.03 -35.90 7.05
CA GLU A 35 -28.63 -34.82 6.29
C GLU A 35 -27.54 -33.80 5.91
N PRO A 36 -27.43 -33.40 4.63
CA PRO A 36 -26.35 -32.55 4.17
C PRO A 36 -26.34 -31.25 4.98
N PRO A 37 -25.19 -30.83 5.53
CA PRO A 37 -25.11 -29.65 6.39
C PRO A 37 -25.70 -28.45 5.65
N SER A 38 -26.75 -27.87 6.21
CA SER A 38 -27.43 -26.71 5.65
C SER A 38 -26.40 -25.60 5.40
N ARG A 39 -26.41 -25.03 4.19
CA ARG A 39 -25.46 -23.98 3.82
C ARG A 39 -25.60 -22.82 4.81
N PRO A 40 -24.51 -22.33 5.42
CA PRO A 40 -24.59 -21.20 6.33
C PRO A 40 -25.19 -19.99 5.58
N PRO A 41 -26.08 -19.22 6.23
CA PRO A 41 -26.71 -18.08 5.59
C PRO A 41 -25.65 -17.11 5.03
N PRO A 42 -25.88 -16.52 3.85
CA PRO A 42 -24.96 -15.56 3.27
C PRO A 42 -24.79 -14.40 4.24
N ARG A 43 -23.53 -14.05 4.56
CA ARG A 43 -23.24 -12.95 5.48
C ARG A 43 -23.87 -11.67 4.95
N PRO A 44 -24.58 -10.88 5.78
CA PRO A 44 -25.17 -9.63 5.34
C PRO A 44 -24.07 -8.74 4.76
N ARG A 45 -24.16 -8.49 3.45
CA ARG A 45 -23.34 -7.46 2.82
C ARG A 45 -23.83 -6.12 3.35
N THR A 46 -22.91 -5.28 3.81
CA THR A 46 -23.23 -3.92 4.24
C THR A 46 -23.78 -3.15 3.04
N LYS A 47 -25.11 -3.04 2.94
CA LYS A 47 -25.81 -2.32 1.86
C LYS A 47 -25.28 -0.88 1.71
N VAL A 48 -24.89 -0.28 2.83
CA VAL A 48 -24.23 1.02 2.89
C VAL A 48 -23.03 1.12 1.95
N LEU A 49 -22.25 0.07 1.71
CA LEU A 49 -21.08 0.17 0.83
C LEU A 49 -21.42 0.06 -0.67
N SER A 50 -22.52 -0.61 -1.03
CA SER A 50 -22.96 -0.75 -2.43
C SER A 50 -23.62 0.50 -2.97
N ASP A 51 -24.31 1.26 -2.11
CA ASP A 51 -25.13 2.40 -2.52
C ASP A 51 -24.31 3.69 -2.66
N LEU A 52 -23.01 3.63 -2.33
CA LEU A 52 -22.13 4.79 -2.37
C LEU A 52 -21.70 5.12 -3.79
N ALA A 53 -21.74 6.41 -4.09
CA ALA A 53 -21.21 6.97 -5.32
C ALA A 53 -19.77 6.47 -5.59
N PRO A 54 -19.42 6.32 -6.89
CA PRO A 54 -18.06 5.98 -7.28
C PRO A 54 -17.10 7.01 -6.70
N ALA A 55 -16.06 6.53 -6.05
CA ALA A 55 -15.20 7.42 -5.29
C ALA A 55 -14.41 8.36 -6.21
N ALA A 56 -14.28 9.63 -5.79
CA ALA A 56 -13.63 10.68 -6.58
C ALA A 56 -12.16 10.39 -6.90
N HIS A 57 -11.50 9.56 -6.08
CA HIS A 57 -10.10 9.18 -6.26
C HIS A 57 -9.95 7.67 -6.36
N ARG A 58 -9.24 7.21 -7.39
CA ARG A 58 -8.80 5.82 -7.49
C ARG A 58 -7.45 5.67 -6.79
N LEU A 59 -7.40 4.77 -5.80
CA LEU A 59 -6.18 4.43 -5.08
C LEU A 59 -5.57 3.16 -5.71
N ALA A 60 -4.41 3.32 -6.34
CA ALA A 60 -3.66 2.20 -6.88
C ALA A 60 -2.67 1.71 -5.81
N PHE A 61 -2.74 0.43 -5.44
CA PHE A 61 -1.81 -0.20 -4.52
C PHE A 61 -0.63 -0.77 -5.31
N ARG A 62 0.57 -0.24 -5.08
CA ARG A 62 1.81 -0.84 -5.60
C ARG A 62 2.49 -1.62 -4.50
N SER A 63 2.62 -2.93 -4.70
CA SER A 63 3.47 -3.77 -3.85
C SER A 63 4.91 -3.71 -4.33
N LEU A 64 5.86 -3.72 -3.40
CA LEU A 64 7.26 -3.91 -3.74
C LEU A 64 7.44 -5.26 -4.47
N PRO A 65 8.27 -5.31 -5.54
CA PRO A 65 8.60 -6.57 -6.18
C PRO A 65 9.31 -7.49 -5.18
N TYR A 66 9.14 -8.80 -5.32
CA TYR A 66 9.80 -9.77 -4.42
C TYR A 66 11.33 -9.68 -4.48
N ALA A 67 11.87 -9.24 -5.62
CA ALA A 67 13.28 -8.98 -5.85
C ALA A 67 13.72 -7.56 -5.43
N ALA A 68 12.89 -6.80 -4.70
CA ALA A 68 13.31 -5.51 -4.17
C ALA A 68 14.53 -5.70 -3.25
N PRO A 69 15.56 -4.83 -3.35
CA PRO A 69 16.70 -4.89 -2.46
C PRO A 69 16.29 -4.90 -0.98
N PRO A 70 16.97 -5.67 -0.13
CA PRO A 70 16.60 -5.84 1.27
C PRO A 70 16.58 -4.52 2.05
N HIS A 71 17.41 -3.54 1.66
CA HIS A 71 17.43 -2.21 2.26
C HIS A 71 16.13 -1.41 2.03
N LEU A 72 15.37 -1.71 0.97
CA LEU A 72 14.03 -1.11 0.76
C LEU A 72 12.95 -1.76 1.64
N VAL A 73 13.14 -3.02 2.01
CA VAL A 73 12.18 -3.76 2.85
C VAL A 73 12.47 -3.52 4.34
N ALA A 74 13.74 -3.34 4.68
CA ALA A 74 14.23 -3.09 6.03
C ALA A 74 15.16 -1.86 6.02
N PRO A 75 14.59 -0.64 5.91
CA PRO A 75 15.38 0.58 6.03
C PRO A 75 16.00 0.69 7.43
N HIS A 76 17.05 1.51 7.54
CA HIS A 76 17.76 1.73 8.79
C HIS A 76 16.80 2.25 9.89
N PRO A 77 16.92 1.81 11.15
CA PRO A 77 15.90 2.08 12.15
C PRO A 77 15.72 3.56 12.47
N SER A 78 16.74 4.39 12.23
CA SER A 78 16.68 5.85 12.41
C SER A 78 15.75 6.58 11.44
N GLN A 79 15.44 5.99 10.28
CA GLN A 79 14.77 6.69 9.18
C GLN A 79 13.30 6.34 9.00
N HIS A 80 12.76 5.41 9.80
CA HIS A 80 11.38 4.98 9.64
C HIS A 80 10.51 5.46 10.80
N THR A 81 9.31 5.89 10.44
CA THR A 81 8.26 6.15 11.42
C THR A 81 7.50 4.85 11.65
N PHE A 82 7.34 4.51 12.93
CA PHE A 82 6.71 3.27 13.36
C PHE A 82 5.46 3.57 14.18
N HIS A 83 4.39 2.84 13.87
CA HIS A 83 3.18 2.79 14.66
C HIS A 83 2.73 1.35 14.83
N ALA A 84 2.56 0.91 16.08
CA ALA A 84 2.09 -0.42 16.41
C ALA A 84 0.64 -0.38 16.90
N GLN A 85 -0.15 -1.34 16.45
CA GLN A 85 -1.49 -1.66 16.91
C GLN A 85 -1.57 -3.18 17.14
N PRO A 86 -2.53 -3.66 17.95
CA PRO A 86 -2.68 -5.11 18.18
C PRO A 86 -2.92 -5.90 16.88
N TYR A 87 -3.59 -5.28 15.91
CA TYR A 87 -3.95 -5.90 14.63
C TYR A 87 -2.83 -5.83 13.58
N PHE A 88 -2.03 -4.77 13.59
CA PHE A 88 -0.99 -4.57 12.59
C PHE A 88 0.07 -3.60 13.09
N SER A 89 1.25 -3.64 12.47
CA SER A 89 2.22 -2.56 12.58
C SER A 89 2.39 -1.87 11.24
N LEU A 90 2.44 -0.54 11.27
CA LEU A 90 2.62 0.31 10.11
C LEU A 90 3.97 1.01 10.21
N ARG A 91 4.76 0.87 9.15
CA ARG A 91 6.04 1.53 8.95
C ARG A 91 5.92 2.44 7.73
N CYS A 92 6.56 3.59 7.80
CA CYS A 92 6.66 4.52 6.69
C CYS A 92 8.08 5.06 6.61
N PHE A 93 8.60 5.12 5.40
CA PHE A 93 9.94 5.61 5.10
C PHE A 93 9.90 6.39 3.79
N PRO A 94 10.79 7.38 3.62
CA PRO A 94 10.89 8.12 2.37
C PRO A 94 11.21 7.14 1.24
N SER A 95 10.45 7.22 0.15
CA SER A 95 10.84 6.58 -1.09
C SER A 95 12.06 7.32 -1.59
N ILE A 96 13.17 6.61 -1.74
CA ILE A 96 14.26 7.12 -2.58
C ILE A 96 13.60 7.42 -3.92
N PRO A 97 13.64 8.67 -4.42
CA PRO A 97 13.09 8.97 -5.73
C PRO A 97 13.73 7.96 -6.65
N ARG A 98 12.90 7.06 -7.21
CA ARG A 98 13.35 6.26 -8.33
C ARG A 98 13.69 7.33 -9.33
N SER A 99 14.98 7.60 -9.50
CA SER A 99 15.47 8.39 -10.61
C SER A 99 14.72 7.79 -11.78
N SER A 100 13.75 8.56 -12.27
CA SER A 100 13.02 8.21 -13.49
C SER A 100 14.12 7.74 -14.40
N PRO A 101 14.09 6.49 -14.92
CA PRO A 101 15.15 6.01 -15.78
C PRO A 101 15.39 7.13 -16.76
N SER A 102 16.55 7.77 -16.59
CA SER A 102 16.81 9.04 -17.21
C SER A 102 16.49 8.82 -18.68
N ALA A 103 15.84 9.78 -19.34
CA ALA A 103 15.68 9.72 -20.79
C ALA A 103 17.04 9.57 -21.52
N SER A 104 18.17 9.64 -20.78
CA SER A 104 19.52 9.30 -21.21
C SER A 104 19.93 7.83 -21.05
N SER A 105 19.10 6.90 -20.57
CA SER A 105 19.42 5.49 -20.81
C SER A 105 19.26 5.28 -22.31
N PRO A 106 20.34 4.98 -23.05
CA PRO A 106 20.24 4.77 -24.49
C PRO A 106 19.12 3.75 -24.73
N PRO A 107 18.26 3.96 -25.76
CA PRO A 107 17.23 3.00 -26.09
C PRO A 107 17.89 1.61 -26.11
N PRO A 108 17.30 0.60 -25.46
CA PRO A 108 17.89 -0.74 -25.45
C PRO A 108 18.28 -1.08 -26.89
N PRO A 109 19.52 -1.53 -27.14
CA PRO A 109 20.01 -1.76 -28.48
C PRO A 109 18.94 -2.58 -29.19
N SER A 110 18.40 -2.02 -30.28
CA SER A 110 17.36 -2.63 -31.09
C SER A 110 17.76 -4.08 -31.30
N ARG A 111 17.05 -4.97 -30.61
CA ARG A 111 17.32 -6.40 -30.64
C ARG A 111 17.43 -6.77 -32.13
N PRO A 112 18.57 -7.32 -32.60
CA PRO A 112 18.72 -7.63 -34.01
C PRO A 112 17.51 -8.45 -34.42
N ALA A 113 16.79 -7.94 -35.43
CA ALA A 113 15.62 -8.58 -35.99
C ALA A 113 15.98 -10.06 -36.17
N SER A 114 15.32 -10.92 -35.40
CA SER A 114 15.54 -12.36 -35.54
C SER A 114 15.24 -12.69 -37.00
N PRO A 115 16.19 -13.24 -37.76
CA PRO A 115 15.97 -13.53 -39.16
C PRO A 115 14.84 -14.54 -39.25
N LEU A 116 13.76 -14.11 -39.90
CA LEU A 116 12.79 -14.92 -40.64
C LEU A 116 12.78 -16.41 -40.28
N ARG A 117 12.01 -16.76 -39.23
CA ARG A 117 11.38 -18.07 -39.21
C ARG A 117 10.19 -18.01 -40.17
N ALA A 118 10.48 -18.25 -41.44
CA ALA A 118 9.49 -18.64 -42.44
C ALA A 118 8.76 -19.88 -41.89
N GLY A 119 7.45 -19.76 -41.65
CA GLY A 119 6.64 -20.83 -41.08
C GLY A 119 5.65 -20.34 -40.04
N SER A 120 4.87 -19.30 -40.37
CA SER A 120 3.56 -19.16 -39.73
C SER A 120 2.71 -20.35 -40.18
N PRO A 121 2.20 -21.21 -39.27
CA PRO A 121 1.17 -22.15 -39.64
C PRO A 121 -0.01 -21.32 -40.15
N THR A 122 -0.46 -21.66 -41.36
CA THR A 122 -1.63 -21.14 -42.04
C THR A 122 -2.75 -20.88 -41.03
N PRO A 123 -3.30 -19.65 -40.95
CA PRO A 123 -4.44 -19.39 -40.08
C PRO A 123 -5.56 -20.35 -40.48
N THR A 124 -6.07 -21.10 -39.50
CA THR A 124 -7.20 -21.99 -39.70
C THR A 124 -8.37 -21.22 -40.33
N PRO A 125 -8.97 -21.70 -41.42
CA PRO A 125 -9.97 -20.97 -42.21
C PRO A 125 -11.34 -20.79 -41.51
N PHE A 126 -11.44 -21.03 -40.21
CA PHE A 126 -12.71 -21.01 -39.46
C PHE A 126 -13.19 -19.61 -39.04
N LEU A 127 -12.43 -18.54 -39.31
CA LEU A 127 -12.85 -17.16 -39.03
C LEU A 127 -13.04 -16.31 -40.30
N ALA A 128 -12.91 -16.88 -41.49
CA ALA A 128 -13.11 -16.17 -42.75
C ALA A 128 -14.60 -15.89 -43.10
N GLY A 129 -15.55 -16.34 -42.27
CA GLY A 129 -16.98 -16.31 -42.58
C GLY A 129 -17.84 -15.26 -41.87
N ARG A 130 -17.31 -14.37 -41.02
CA ARG A 130 -18.14 -13.42 -40.24
C ARG A 130 -17.94 -11.94 -40.55
N THR A 131 -17.16 -11.60 -41.56
CA THR A 131 -17.06 -10.23 -42.10
C THR A 131 -17.71 -10.09 -43.48
N ALA A 132 -18.53 -11.05 -43.90
CA ALA A 132 -19.38 -10.86 -45.08
C ALA A 132 -20.37 -9.72 -44.78
N LEU A 133 -20.04 -8.57 -45.36
CA LEU A 133 -20.89 -7.38 -45.43
C LEU A 133 -22.20 -7.78 -46.09
N SER A 134 -23.23 -8.02 -45.29
CA SER A 134 -24.61 -8.11 -45.78
C SER A 134 -25.11 -6.68 -46.00
N PRO A 135 -25.40 -6.26 -47.24
CA PRO A 135 -25.69 -4.86 -47.59
C PRO A 135 -27.11 -4.40 -47.23
N SER A 136 -27.89 -5.17 -46.46
CA SER A 136 -29.32 -4.89 -46.24
C SER A 136 -29.75 -4.75 -44.78
N HIS A 137 -28.83 -4.58 -43.83
CA HIS A 137 -29.20 -4.22 -42.45
C HIS A 137 -28.84 -2.75 -42.15
N PRO A 138 -29.81 -1.81 -42.16
CA PRO A 138 -29.66 -0.46 -41.61
C PRO A 138 -29.70 -0.51 -40.08
N THR A 139 -28.99 -1.45 -39.46
CA THR A 139 -28.72 -1.38 -38.03
C THR A 139 -27.45 -0.58 -37.89
N GLY A 140 -27.62 0.71 -37.64
CA GLY A 140 -26.56 1.63 -37.26
C GLY A 140 -25.66 0.97 -36.23
N PHE A 141 -24.53 0.46 -36.71
CA PHE A 141 -23.48 -0.10 -35.89
C PHE A 141 -22.85 1.11 -35.21
N LEU A 142 -23.36 1.38 -34.01
CA LEU A 142 -23.18 2.54 -33.14
C LEU A 142 -21.71 2.92 -32.99
N SER A 143 -21.15 3.56 -34.02
CA SER A 143 -19.95 4.35 -33.90
C SER A 143 -20.40 5.56 -33.10
N PRO A 144 -19.98 5.70 -31.82
CA PRO A 144 -20.29 6.90 -31.07
C PRO A 144 -19.90 8.07 -31.95
N SER A 145 -20.78 9.06 -32.07
CA SER A 145 -20.52 10.23 -32.91
C SER A 145 -19.12 10.75 -32.56
N SER A 146 -18.32 11.16 -33.55
CA SER A 146 -16.93 11.59 -33.31
C SER A 146 -16.83 12.61 -32.16
N SER A 147 -17.87 13.43 -31.99
CA SER A 147 -18.06 14.36 -30.87
C SER A 147 -18.16 13.68 -29.48
N GLU A 148 -18.90 12.58 -29.34
CA GLU A 148 -19.05 11.84 -28.08
C GLU A 148 -17.75 11.16 -27.68
N LEU A 149 -17.02 10.61 -28.67
CA LEU A 149 -15.71 10.01 -28.44
C LEU A 149 -14.70 11.07 -27.96
N GLN A 150 -14.66 12.24 -28.61
CA GLN A 150 -13.80 13.34 -28.19
C GLN A 150 -14.18 13.86 -26.80
N ALA A 151 -15.47 14.02 -26.50
CA ALA A 151 -15.93 14.42 -25.17
C ALA A 151 -15.62 13.36 -24.10
N ALA A 152 -15.68 12.07 -24.45
CA ALA A 152 -15.27 10.98 -23.55
C ALA A 152 -13.75 10.96 -23.31
N LEU A 153 -12.94 11.17 -24.35
CA LEU A 153 -11.48 11.29 -24.24
C LEU A 153 -11.08 12.52 -23.44
N HIS A 154 -11.76 13.66 -23.63
CA HIS A 154 -11.51 14.87 -22.85
C HIS A 154 -11.89 14.65 -21.38
N ARG A 155 -13.05 14.03 -21.10
CA ARG A 155 -13.42 13.59 -19.74
C ARG A 155 -12.42 12.61 -19.14
N ALA A 156 -11.84 11.71 -19.94
CA ALA A 156 -10.83 10.76 -19.50
C ALA A 156 -9.46 11.41 -19.27
N ALA A 157 -9.07 12.40 -20.07
CA ALA A 157 -7.85 13.17 -19.90
C ALA A 157 -7.89 14.07 -18.65
N HIS A 158 -9.07 14.64 -18.36
CA HIS A 158 -9.34 15.39 -17.13
C HIS A 158 -9.73 14.51 -15.95
N ALA A 159 -9.83 13.18 -16.14
CA ALA A 159 -9.99 12.26 -15.04
C ALA A 159 -8.72 12.35 -14.18
N ARG A 160 -8.88 12.84 -12.96
CA ARG A 160 -7.78 13.07 -12.02
C ARG A 160 -6.91 11.82 -11.94
N LYS A 161 -5.61 11.98 -12.23
CA LYS A 161 -4.65 10.88 -12.20
C LYS A 161 -4.79 10.13 -10.85
N PRO A 162 -4.97 8.80 -10.86
CA PRO A 162 -5.19 8.03 -9.65
C PRO A 162 -4.02 8.26 -8.69
N TYR A 163 -4.33 8.50 -7.41
CA TYR A 163 -3.29 8.62 -6.42
C TYR A 163 -2.67 7.24 -6.21
N THR A 164 -1.37 7.12 -6.50
CA THR A 164 -0.63 5.88 -6.31
C THR A 164 -0.14 5.81 -4.86
N LEU A 165 -0.63 4.81 -4.13
CA LEU A 165 -0.14 4.46 -2.80
C LEU A 165 0.80 3.27 -2.92
N ASP A 166 2.05 3.48 -2.53
CA ASP A 166 3.02 2.40 -2.42
C ASP A 166 2.87 1.73 -1.04
N LEU A 167 1.94 0.80 -0.94
CA LEU A 167 1.67 0.02 0.27
C LEU A 167 1.97 -1.46 0.05
N SER A 168 2.94 -1.95 0.81
CA SER A 168 3.28 -3.38 0.88
C SER A 168 2.71 -4.01 2.15
N VAL A 169 1.76 -4.93 1.97
CA VAL A 169 1.11 -5.64 3.08
C VAL A 169 1.73 -7.02 3.27
N PHE A 170 2.42 -7.21 4.39
CA PHE A 170 3.08 -8.45 4.77
C PHE A 170 2.21 -9.26 5.71
N ALA A 171 1.88 -10.47 5.28
CA ALA A 171 1.18 -11.48 6.07
C ALA A 171 2.13 -12.66 6.29
N SER A 172 2.77 -12.73 7.46
CA SER A 172 3.72 -13.82 7.74
C SER A 172 2.99 -15.13 8.04
N LYS A 173 3.54 -16.24 7.55
CA LYS A 173 3.08 -17.61 7.90
C LYS A 173 3.06 -17.84 9.42
N LYS A 174 4.03 -17.27 10.14
CA LYS A 174 4.18 -17.42 11.60
C LYS A 174 3.20 -16.53 12.40
N ARG A 175 2.90 -15.33 11.90
CA ARG A 175 2.08 -14.33 12.63
C ARG A 175 0.59 -14.36 12.29
N VAL A 176 0.24 -14.83 11.09
CA VAL A 176 -1.15 -14.86 10.61
C VAL A 176 -1.64 -16.30 10.61
N HIS A 177 -1.27 -17.09 9.59
CA HIS A 177 -1.75 -18.47 9.47
C HIS A 177 -0.93 -19.26 8.44
N LYS A 178 -0.91 -20.60 8.55
CA LYS A 178 -0.25 -21.50 7.58
C LYS A 178 -0.95 -21.50 6.21
N SER A 179 -2.28 -21.43 6.18
CA SER A 179 -3.05 -21.34 4.93
C SER A 179 -2.85 -20.01 4.23
N ALA A 180 -2.53 -20.07 2.93
CA ALA A 180 -2.39 -18.89 2.07
C ALA A 180 -3.73 -18.14 1.90
N VAL A 181 -4.85 -18.86 1.87
CA VAL A 181 -6.19 -18.30 1.70
C VAL A 181 -6.54 -17.35 2.85
N VAL A 182 -6.23 -17.74 4.09
CA VAL A 182 -6.45 -16.90 5.27
C VAL A 182 -5.61 -15.63 5.21
N ARG A 183 -4.32 -15.75 4.84
CA ARG A 183 -3.42 -14.59 4.69
C ARG A 183 -3.91 -13.62 3.62
N GLU A 184 -4.35 -14.13 2.48
CA GLU A 184 -4.85 -13.31 1.38
C GLU A 184 -6.17 -12.61 1.76
N ARG A 185 -7.04 -13.29 2.49
CA ARG A 185 -8.26 -12.69 3.04
C ARG A 185 -7.94 -11.53 4.00
N CYS A 186 -6.98 -11.69 4.89
CA CYS A 186 -6.56 -10.59 5.78
C CYS A 186 -5.95 -9.41 5.00
N LYS A 187 -5.11 -9.68 3.99
CA LYS A 187 -4.56 -8.62 3.12
C LYS A 187 -5.66 -7.86 2.39
N ARG A 188 -6.63 -8.56 1.81
CA ARG A 188 -7.79 -7.94 1.12
C ARG A 188 -8.58 -7.05 2.07
N ARG A 189 -8.90 -7.54 3.27
CA ARG A 189 -9.64 -6.79 4.30
C ARG A 189 -8.92 -5.51 4.72
N VAL A 190 -7.60 -5.58 4.92
CA VAL A 190 -6.78 -4.41 5.28
C VAL A 190 -6.67 -3.42 4.13
N ARG A 191 -6.46 -3.87 2.89
CA ARG A 191 -6.45 -2.99 1.71
C ARG A 191 -7.79 -2.28 1.51
N GLU A 192 -8.89 -2.98 1.79
CA GLU A 192 -10.23 -2.41 1.77
C GLU A 192 -10.39 -1.33 2.85
N ALA A 193 -10.00 -1.60 4.09
CA ALA A 193 -10.02 -0.61 5.17
C ALA A 193 -9.19 0.63 4.82
N VAL A 194 -7.96 0.45 4.31
CA VAL A 194 -7.10 1.56 3.86
C VAL A 194 -7.76 2.34 2.72
N ARG A 195 -8.38 1.65 1.75
CA ARG A 195 -9.08 2.32 0.65
C ARG A 195 -10.25 3.17 1.18
N ILE A 196 -11.04 2.63 2.10
CA ILE A 196 -12.19 3.32 2.69
C ILE A 196 -11.71 4.57 3.47
N VAL A 197 -10.65 4.47 4.27
CA VAL A 197 -10.08 5.60 5.01
C VAL A 197 -9.50 6.66 4.06
N VAL A 198 -8.61 6.27 3.16
CA VAL A 198 -7.85 7.22 2.33
C VAL A 198 -8.73 7.89 1.28
N VAL A 199 -9.62 7.12 0.67
CA VAL A 199 -10.43 7.59 -0.46
C VAL A 199 -11.71 8.25 0.03
N ARG A 200 -12.35 7.73 1.09
CA ARG A 200 -13.66 8.22 1.56
C ARG A 200 -13.61 8.90 2.92
N GLY A 201 -12.43 9.05 3.54
CA GLY A 201 -12.31 9.75 4.82
C GLY A 201 -13.09 9.09 5.95
N ALA A 202 -13.41 7.80 5.81
CA ALA A 202 -14.34 7.13 6.70
C ALA A 202 -13.88 7.13 8.16
N ARG A 203 -14.84 7.13 9.06
CA ARG A 203 -14.67 6.88 10.49
C ARG A 203 -15.42 5.59 10.84
N GLY A 204 -14.94 4.86 11.84
CA GLY A 204 -15.85 3.95 12.54
C GLY A 204 -16.87 4.82 13.27
N ASP A 205 -18.13 4.41 13.16
CA ASP A 205 -19.16 4.94 14.03
C ASP A 205 -19.28 3.99 15.22
N GLU A 206 -19.15 4.53 16.42
CA GLU A 206 -19.39 3.78 17.66
C GLU A 206 -20.90 3.65 17.96
N GLY A 207 -21.77 4.18 17.09
CA GLY A 207 -23.21 3.97 17.17
C GLY A 207 -23.59 2.48 17.25
N GLU A 208 -24.77 2.21 17.80
CA GLU A 208 -25.26 0.86 18.14
C GLU A 208 -25.24 -0.14 16.96
N GLU A 209 -25.29 0.36 15.72
CA GLU A 209 -25.23 -0.48 14.51
C GLU A 209 -23.82 -0.78 14.00
N GLY A 210 -22.76 -0.27 14.65
CA GLY A 210 -21.38 -0.50 14.23
C GLY A 210 -21.14 -0.06 12.78
N GLY A 211 -21.67 1.11 12.41
CA GLY A 211 -21.64 1.65 11.06
C GLY A 211 -20.26 2.18 10.64
N ILE A 212 -20.12 2.45 9.34
CA ILE A 212 -19.00 3.24 8.82
C ILE A 212 -19.57 4.61 8.43
N ALA A 213 -19.33 5.62 9.25
CA ALA A 213 -19.70 7.00 8.94
C ALA A 213 -18.72 7.59 7.92
N LEU A 214 -19.25 8.22 6.88
CA LEU A 214 -18.45 8.86 5.84
C LEU A 214 -18.41 10.36 6.06
N GLU A 215 -17.21 10.89 6.25
CA GLU A 215 -16.96 12.30 6.41
C GLU A 215 -16.61 12.91 5.04
N GLU A 216 -17.62 13.08 4.18
CA GLU A 216 -17.39 13.46 2.77
C GLU A 216 -16.76 14.85 2.61
N GLY A 217 -17.03 15.77 3.55
CA GLY A 217 -16.46 17.12 3.57
C GLY A 217 -14.93 17.14 3.59
N ASP A 218 -14.32 16.22 4.33
CA ASP A 218 -12.87 16.08 4.44
C ASP A 218 -12.19 15.61 3.13
N VAL A 219 -12.92 14.81 2.36
CA VAL A 219 -12.37 14.15 1.16
C VAL A 219 -12.32 15.11 -0.02
N ARG A 220 -13.35 15.94 -0.19
CA ARG A 220 -13.46 16.82 -1.37
C ARG A 220 -12.36 17.89 -1.41
N GLY A 221 -11.96 18.41 -0.25
CA GLY A 221 -10.96 19.47 -0.15
C GLY A 221 -9.52 18.98 -0.23
N THR A 222 -9.14 18.04 0.66
CA THR A 222 -7.72 17.66 0.83
C THR A 222 -7.35 16.37 0.10
N GLY A 223 -8.35 15.53 -0.22
CA GLY A 223 -8.16 14.26 -0.91
C GLY A 223 -7.20 13.28 -0.18
N PRO A 224 -6.59 12.33 -0.90
CA PRO A 224 -5.67 11.34 -0.33
C PRO A 224 -4.43 11.95 0.36
N ARG A 225 -4.07 13.19 0.01
CA ARG A 225 -2.94 13.92 0.61
C ARG A 225 -3.15 14.21 2.10
N LYS A 226 -4.41 14.18 2.58
CA LYS A 226 -4.72 14.28 4.01
C LYS A 226 -4.16 13.11 4.82
N TRP A 227 -4.00 11.95 4.20
CA TRP A 227 -3.66 10.71 4.91
C TRP A 227 -2.25 10.24 4.61
N LEU A 228 -1.73 10.62 3.44
CA LEU A 228 -0.53 10.05 2.86
C LEU A 228 0.51 11.14 2.65
N VAL A 229 1.74 10.83 3.05
CA VAL A 229 2.90 11.67 2.76
C VAL A 229 3.38 11.33 1.36
N PRO A 230 3.52 12.31 0.45
CA PRO A 230 4.02 12.06 -0.89
C PRO A 230 5.46 11.53 -0.85
N GLY A 231 5.82 10.69 -1.81
CA GLY A 231 7.17 10.13 -1.88
C GLY A 231 7.54 9.28 -0.66
N HIS A 232 6.57 8.59 -0.06
CA HIS A 232 6.81 7.66 1.03
C HIS A 232 6.25 6.27 0.70
N HIS A 233 6.97 5.25 1.16
CA HIS A 233 6.56 3.86 1.07
C HIS A 233 6.02 3.39 2.41
N TYR A 234 4.86 2.71 2.36
CA TYR A 234 4.21 2.17 3.53
C TYR A 234 4.38 0.65 3.57
N ILE A 235 4.87 0.14 4.70
CA ILE A 235 4.98 -1.29 4.97
C ILE A 235 4.06 -1.61 6.13
N MET A 236 3.06 -2.46 5.88
CA MET A 236 2.11 -2.90 6.90
C MET A 236 2.27 -4.39 7.19
N SER A 237 2.62 -4.74 8.42
CA SER A 237 2.73 -6.12 8.87
C SER A 237 1.50 -6.51 9.69
N ILE A 238 0.70 -7.45 9.18
CA ILE A 238 -0.59 -7.82 9.77
C ILE A 238 -0.48 -9.01 10.75
N SER A 239 -1.35 -9.07 11.75
CA SER A 239 -1.53 -10.19 12.68
C SER A 239 -2.79 -11.01 12.37
N LEU A 240 -2.97 -12.16 13.04
CA LEU A 240 -4.17 -12.98 12.91
C LEU A 240 -5.45 -12.27 13.38
N GLU A 241 -5.34 -11.35 14.34
CA GLU A 241 -6.49 -10.63 14.92
C GLU A 241 -7.29 -9.83 13.89
N VAL A 242 -6.63 -9.40 12.81
CA VAL A 242 -7.28 -8.75 11.64
C VAL A 242 -8.40 -9.62 11.04
N TYR A 243 -8.28 -10.95 11.11
CA TYR A 243 -9.28 -11.85 10.57
C TYR A 243 -10.62 -11.72 11.33
N ARG A 244 -10.55 -11.55 12.65
CA ARG A 244 -11.69 -11.50 13.57
C ARG A 244 -12.22 -10.09 13.78
N CYS A 245 -11.36 -9.08 13.67
CA CYS A 245 -11.70 -7.67 13.88
C CYS A 245 -12.81 -7.20 12.92
N PRO A 246 -13.91 -6.58 13.42
CA PRO A 246 -14.91 -5.90 12.59
C PRO A 246 -14.29 -4.85 11.67
N LEU A 247 -14.89 -4.64 10.49
CA LEU A 247 -14.36 -3.65 9.52
C LEU A 247 -14.35 -2.20 10.05
N PRO A 248 -15.39 -1.71 10.76
CA PRO A 248 -15.41 -0.35 11.31
C PRO A 248 -14.27 -0.10 12.30
N VAL A 249 -14.08 -1.02 13.25
CA VAL A 249 -12.98 -0.96 14.23
C VAL A 249 -11.62 -0.98 13.51
N LEU A 250 -11.46 -1.82 12.49
CA LEU A 250 -10.23 -1.85 11.69
C LEU A 250 -9.99 -0.52 10.96
N VAL A 251 -11.04 0.11 10.42
CA VAL A 251 -10.99 1.42 9.75
C VAL A 251 -10.49 2.50 10.71
N GLU A 252 -10.94 2.51 11.96
CA GLU A 252 -10.48 3.45 12.98
C GLU A 252 -9.01 3.24 13.34
N HIS A 253 -8.58 2.00 13.59
CA HIS A 253 -7.18 1.72 13.87
C HIS A 253 -6.28 2.13 12.71
N VAL A 254 -6.71 1.91 11.46
CA VAL A 254 -5.98 2.36 10.27
C VAL A 254 -5.95 3.89 10.19
N ARG A 255 -7.06 4.57 10.46
CA ARG A 255 -7.13 6.05 10.50
C ARG A 255 -6.16 6.63 11.52
N THR A 256 -6.19 6.11 12.75
CA THR A 256 -5.29 6.54 13.84
C THR A 256 -3.83 6.26 13.50
N ALA A 257 -3.52 5.09 12.94
CA ALA A 257 -2.18 4.74 12.52
C ALA A 257 -1.64 5.66 11.41
N LEU A 258 -2.46 5.97 10.40
CA LEU A 258 -2.07 6.88 9.31
C LEU A 258 -1.84 8.30 9.82
N LYS A 259 -2.70 8.82 10.71
CA LYS A 259 -2.49 10.14 11.35
C LYS A 259 -1.18 10.18 12.14
N ALA A 260 -0.92 9.17 12.97
CA ALA A 260 0.28 9.10 13.78
C ALA A 260 1.56 9.00 12.93
N VAL A 261 1.53 8.17 11.88
CA VAL A 261 2.65 8.01 10.96
C VAL A 261 2.90 9.29 10.16
N ARG A 262 1.84 9.93 9.65
CA ARG A 262 1.95 11.19 8.91
C ARG A 262 2.57 12.28 9.77
N LYS A 263 2.06 12.48 11.00
CA LYS A 263 2.61 13.46 11.94
C LYS A 263 4.10 13.23 12.18
N LYS A 264 4.51 11.99 12.48
CA LYS A 264 5.93 11.66 12.69
C LYS A 264 6.79 11.88 11.44
N ALA A 265 6.25 11.61 10.25
CA ALA A 265 6.98 11.77 9.01
C ALA A 265 7.16 13.25 8.63
N GLU A 266 6.13 14.07 8.86
CA GLU A 266 6.22 15.52 8.70
C GLU A 266 7.21 16.13 9.70
N GLU A 267 7.18 15.71 10.97
CA GLU A 267 8.18 16.13 11.96
C GLU A 267 9.60 15.70 11.58
N ALA A 268 9.79 14.49 11.04
CA ALA A 268 11.10 14.03 10.58
C ALA A 268 11.60 14.84 9.37
N LEU A 269 10.70 15.19 8.44
CA LEU A 269 11.02 16.04 7.30
C LEU A 269 11.44 17.44 7.76
N LEU A 270 10.68 18.06 8.68
CA LEU A 270 11.01 19.37 9.25
C LEU A 270 12.36 19.35 9.98
N ARG A 271 12.62 18.30 10.77
CA ARG A 271 13.94 18.13 11.43
C ARG A 271 15.08 18.02 10.41
N SER A 272 14.88 17.30 9.30
CA SER A 272 15.88 17.23 8.23
C SER A 272 16.14 18.59 7.62
N GLN A 273 15.09 19.37 7.33
CA GLN A 273 15.21 20.71 6.76
C GLN A 273 15.93 21.69 7.68
N LEU A 274 15.69 21.61 9.00
CA LEU A 274 16.40 22.43 9.98
C LEU A 274 17.90 22.10 10.03
N ASN A 275 18.25 20.81 10.03
CA ASN A 275 19.65 20.38 9.99
C ASN A 275 20.36 20.85 8.70
N ASP A 276 19.66 20.88 7.56
CA ASP A 276 20.23 21.36 6.30
C ASP A 276 20.50 22.89 6.33
N ILE A 277 19.70 23.66 7.08
CA ILE A 277 19.88 25.11 7.24
C ILE A 277 21.04 25.42 8.19
N GLU A 278 21.18 24.68 9.30
CA GLU A 278 22.24 24.89 10.30
C GLU A 278 23.65 24.60 9.75
N ILE A 279 23.78 23.79 8.69
CA ILE A 279 25.06 23.42 8.06
C ILE A 279 25.43 24.36 6.89
N SER A 280 24.97 25.63 6.91
CA SER A 280 25.57 26.68 6.06
C SER A 280 26.58 27.52 6.88
N PRO A 281 27.80 27.02 7.15
CA PRO A 281 28.83 27.76 7.87
C PRO A 281 29.44 28.92 7.06
N ARG A 282 28.84 29.31 5.92
CA ARG A 282 29.35 30.38 5.05
C ARG A 282 29.21 31.78 5.65
N ALA A 283 28.49 31.96 6.76
CA ALA A 283 28.33 33.27 7.40
C ALA A 283 29.32 33.53 8.55
N LEU A 284 30.29 32.64 8.79
CA LEU A 284 31.27 32.78 9.89
C LEU A 284 32.73 32.91 9.42
N GLN A 285 32.97 33.08 8.11
CA GLN A 285 34.34 33.21 7.56
C GLN A 285 34.70 34.57 6.98
N ASP A 286 33.77 35.53 6.91
CA ASP A 286 34.11 36.90 6.55
C ASP A 286 34.05 37.76 7.81
N GLU A 287 35.22 37.93 8.45
CA GLU A 287 35.66 39.09 9.25
C GLU A 287 36.86 38.67 10.13
N PRO A 288 38.00 39.38 10.13
CA PRO A 288 38.81 39.77 8.98
C PRO A 288 40.30 39.44 9.21
N ASP A 289 40.99 38.89 8.20
CA ASP A 289 42.46 38.82 8.12
C ASP A 289 43.13 40.21 7.91
N ALA A 290 42.41 41.30 8.17
CA ALA A 290 42.92 42.67 8.10
C ALA A 290 43.96 43.00 9.18
N ALA A 291 44.18 42.13 10.18
CA ALA A 291 45.12 42.38 11.28
C ALA A 291 46.58 41.96 11.02
N GLN A 292 46.90 41.22 9.95
CA GLN A 292 48.28 40.75 9.71
C GLN A 292 49.11 41.59 8.72
N ALA A 293 48.53 42.59 8.05
CA ALA A 293 49.28 43.42 7.10
C ALA A 293 50.13 44.55 7.74
N SER A 294 50.04 44.81 9.05
CA SER A 294 50.72 45.95 9.70
C SER A 294 52.09 45.62 10.33
N ARG A 295 52.66 44.42 10.16
CA ARG A 295 53.95 44.02 10.79
C ARG A 295 55.16 43.93 9.85
N ARG A 296 55.14 44.57 8.68
CA ARG A 296 56.37 44.82 7.89
C ARG A 296 56.82 46.27 8.06
N GLY A 297 57.58 46.51 9.13
CA GLY A 297 58.36 47.74 9.28
C GLY A 297 59.58 47.74 8.34
N PRO A 298 60.00 48.91 7.81
CA PRO A 298 61.22 49.03 7.04
C PRO A 298 62.44 49.26 7.95
N ARG A 299 63.46 48.43 7.73
CA ARG A 299 64.90 48.59 8.03
C ARG A 299 65.33 48.73 9.49
#